data_AF-A0A1W9WR79-F1
#
_entry.id   AF-A0A1W9WR79-F1
#
_cell.length_a   1.000
_cell.length_b   1.000
_cell.length_c   1.000
_cell.angle_alpha   90.00
_cell.angle_beta   90.00
_cell.angle_gamma   90.00
#
_symmetry.space_group_name_H-M   'P 1'
#
loop_
_entity.id
_entity.type
_entity.pdbx_description
1 polymer ?
#
loop_
_entity_poly.entity_id
_entity_poly.type
_entity_poly.pdbx_seq_one_letter_code
_entity_poly.pdbx_strand_id
1 'polypeptide(L)'
;MSKTDDPFPGPSMFDLRGKQSVRATFKLSQKAIDSIGLVAIHMGIKQKSLFDHIIEDMAALDDLAKTIRIRQFKKIHRKQKTFVLSRKTIDALSTISATYGMPRDALVEYSVKKLESVIMAEKLRHEERKQLNKQMIAHFEIGEAFYKNAMDILGQEDPFCRRVEKAIDMARRTTREVNEFLEKSKVLEDF
;
A
#
# COMPACT_ATOMS: atom_id res chain seq x y z
N MET A 1 29.99 12.53 42.24
CA MET A 1 28.78 12.98 41.52
C MET A 1 28.81 12.30 40.15
N SER A 2 28.07 11.20 40.03
CA SER A 2 28.02 10.31 38.87
C SER A 2 27.17 10.91 37.75
N LYS A 3 27.71 10.85 36.53
CA LYS A 3 26.99 11.16 35.29
C LYS A 3 25.86 10.15 35.12
N THR A 4 24.67 10.66 34.83
CA THR A 4 23.48 9.91 34.47
C THR A 4 23.70 9.23 33.11
N ASP A 5 23.70 7.89 33.12
CA ASP A 5 23.56 7.05 31.94
C ASP A 5 22.12 7.17 31.42
N ASP A 6 21.98 7.69 30.20
CA ASP A 6 20.71 7.74 29.48
C ASP A 6 20.49 6.37 28.78
N PRO A 7 19.43 5.60 29.10
CA PRO A 7 19.32 4.18 28.73
C PRO A 7 18.82 3.93 27.29
N PHE A 8 18.67 4.97 26.47
CA PHE A 8 18.23 4.83 25.08
C PHE A 8 19.33 5.29 24.12
N PRO A 9 20.06 4.38 23.46
CA PRO A 9 20.97 4.77 22.39
C PRO A 9 20.11 5.34 21.25
N GLY A 10 20.19 6.65 21.04
CA GLY A 10 19.64 7.28 19.85
C GLY A 10 20.17 6.60 18.59
N PRO A 11 19.42 6.60 17.47
CA PRO A 11 19.81 5.89 16.26
C PRO A 11 21.23 6.32 15.83
N SER A 12 22.10 5.34 15.64
CA SER A 12 23.50 5.60 15.28
C SER A 12 23.56 6.36 13.97
N MET A 13 24.62 7.15 13.73
CA MET A 13 24.80 7.84 12.44
C MET A 13 24.78 6.87 11.22
N PHE A 14 25.08 5.59 11.44
CA PHE A 14 24.95 4.53 10.43
C PHE A 14 23.49 4.20 10.10
N ASP A 15 22.59 4.19 11.08
CA ASP A 15 21.14 4.00 10.88
C ASP A 15 20.51 5.15 10.10
N LEU A 16 21.03 6.36 10.28
CA LEU A 16 20.57 7.54 9.54
C LEU A 16 21.04 7.52 8.08
N ARG A 17 22.27 7.06 7.80
CA ARG A 17 22.77 6.89 6.43
C ARG A 17 22.03 5.79 5.65
N GLY A 18 21.69 4.68 6.31
CA GLY A 18 20.92 3.60 5.68
C GLY A 18 19.52 4.03 5.23
N LYS A 19 18.92 5.00 5.94
CA LYS A 19 17.60 5.58 5.63
C LYS A 19 17.61 6.64 4.53
N GLN A 20 18.78 7.00 3.98
CA GLN A 20 18.89 7.95 2.88
C GLN A 20 18.08 7.46 1.67
N SER A 21 17.28 8.34 1.10
CA SER A 21 16.48 8.03 -0.08
C SER A 21 17.33 8.13 -1.35
N VAL A 22 17.33 7.07 -2.16
CA VAL A 22 18.08 6.96 -3.42
C VAL A 22 17.11 6.59 -4.54
N ARG A 23 17.35 7.13 -5.74
CA ARG A 23 16.59 6.73 -6.94
C ARG A 23 17.30 5.58 -7.64
N ALA A 24 16.56 4.54 -7.99
CA ALA A 24 17.06 3.45 -8.81
C ALA A 24 16.06 3.08 -9.90
N THR A 25 16.58 2.77 -11.08
CA THR A 25 15.79 2.35 -12.24
C THR A 25 15.93 0.85 -12.41
N PHE A 26 14.78 0.18 -12.47
CA PHE A 26 14.71 -1.26 -12.74
C PHE A 26 13.97 -1.54 -14.05
N LYS A 27 14.30 -2.67 -14.68
CA LYS A 27 13.57 -3.21 -15.84
C LYS A 27 12.64 -4.33 -15.38
N LEU A 28 11.39 -3.99 -15.09
CA LEU A 28 10.38 -4.89 -14.51
C LEU A 28 9.24 -5.15 -15.49
N SER A 29 8.47 -6.22 -15.26
CA SER A 29 7.21 -6.40 -15.97
C SER A 29 6.20 -5.33 -15.59
N GLN A 30 5.24 -5.05 -16.48
CA GLN A 30 4.11 -4.16 -16.16
C GLN A 30 3.35 -4.66 -14.92
N LYS A 31 3.11 -5.98 -14.86
CA LYS A 31 2.49 -6.65 -13.70
C LYS A 31 3.21 -6.32 -12.40
N ALA A 32 4.54 -6.45 -12.34
CA ALA A 32 5.29 -6.16 -11.13
C ALA A 32 5.23 -4.67 -10.73
N ILE A 33 5.27 -3.76 -11.69
CA ILE A 33 5.13 -2.31 -11.43
C ILE A 33 3.76 -2.01 -10.83
N ASP A 34 2.70 -2.60 -11.38
CA ASP A 34 1.33 -2.39 -10.92
C ASP A 34 1.12 -3.01 -9.53
N SER A 35 1.64 -4.22 -9.29
CA SER A 35 1.65 -4.86 -7.97
C SER A 35 2.28 -3.99 -6.88
N ILE A 36 3.45 -3.39 -7.15
CA ILE A 36 4.13 -2.52 -6.18
C ILE A 36 3.27 -1.31 -5.85
N GLY A 37 2.69 -0.67 -6.87
CA GLY A 37 1.81 0.48 -6.68
C GLY A 37 0.58 0.14 -5.86
N LEU A 38 -0.06 -0.99 -6.21
CA LEU A 38 -1.28 -1.46 -5.59
C LEU A 38 -1.06 -1.81 -4.12
N VAL A 39 -0.10 -2.67 -3.82
CA VAL A 39 0.20 -3.10 -2.44
C VAL A 39 0.55 -1.89 -1.57
N ALA A 40 1.29 -0.91 -2.09
CA ALA A 40 1.61 0.30 -1.34
C ALA A 40 0.35 1.12 -0.99
N ILE A 41 -0.56 1.32 -1.95
CA ILE A 41 -1.85 2.00 -1.71
C ILE A 41 -2.67 1.26 -0.66
N HIS A 42 -2.80 -0.06 -0.80
CA HIS A 42 -3.63 -0.89 0.09
C HIS A 42 -3.08 -0.98 1.52
N MET A 43 -1.77 -1.05 1.67
CA MET A 43 -1.13 -1.00 2.98
C MET A 43 -1.10 0.41 3.58
N GLY A 44 -1.51 1.45 2.83
CA GLY A 44 -1.44 2.84 3.27
C GLY A 44 0.00 3.34 3.45
N ILE A 45 0.97 2.71 2.78
CA ILE A 45 2.40 3.03 2.90
C ILE A 45 2.96 3.59 1.60
N LYS A 46 4.10 4.27 1.70
CA LYS A 46 4.83 4.73 0.51
C LYS A 46 5.51 3.54 -0.17
N GLN A 47 5.63 3.57 -1.50
CA GLN A 47 6.34 2.53 -2.27
C GLN A 47 7.77 2.29 -1.74
N LYS A 48 8.48 3.36 -1.33
CA LYS A 48 9.79 3.23 -0.69
C LYS A 48 9.74 2.29 0.53
N SER A 49 8.78 2.52 1.43
CA SER A 49 8.60 1.71 2.64
C SER A 49 8.22 0.27 2.30
N LEU A 50 7.44 0.05 1.24
CA LEU A 50 7.12 -1.29 0.75
C LEU A 50 8.39 -2.05 0.34
N PHE A 51 9.30 -1.42 -0.41
CA PHE A 51 10.58 -2.02 -0.77
C PHE A 51 11.45 -2.30 0.45
N ASP A 52 11.47 -1.39 1.42
CA ASP A 52 12.18 -1.60 2.68
C ASP A 52 11.63 -2.87 3.35
N HIS A 53 10.32 -3.05 3.47
CA HIS A 53 9.72 -4.26 4.06
C HIS A 53 9.98 -5.55 3.26
N ILE A 54 9.96 -5.50 1.92
CA ILE A 54 10.14 -6.70 1.09
C ILE A 54 11.60 -7.18 1.09
N ILE A 55 12.55 -6.26 1.19
CA ILE A 55 13.99 -6.51 0.93
C ILE A 55 14.81 -6.48 2.24
N GLU A 56 14.22 -6.07 3.36
CA GLU A 56 14.93 -5.97 4.65
C GLU A 56 15.46 -7.30 5.17
N ASP A 57 14.77 -8.41 4.90
CA ASP A 57 15.24 -9.74 5.27
C ASP A 57 16.23 -10.29 4.23
N MET A 58 17.52 -10.11 4.53
CA MET A 58 18.62 -10.62 3.70
C MET A 58 18.60 -12.14 3.55
N ALA A 59 18.13 -12.90 4.56
CA ALA A 59 18.06 -14.35 4.47
C ALA A 59 16.95 -14.78 3.51
N ALA A 60 15.77 -14.15 3.60
CA ALA A 60 14.67 -14.40 2.67
C ALA A 60 15.00 -13.97 1.23
N LEU A 61 15.83 -12.95 1.05
CA LEU A 61 16.32 -12.50 -0.25
C LEU A 61 17.39 -13.44 -0.83
N ASP A 62 18.29 -13.94 0.01
CA ASP A 62 19.31 -14.94 -0.34
C ASP A 62 18.66 -16.25 -0.80
N ASP A 63 17.67 -16.75 -0.06
CA ASP A 63 16.93 -17.94 -0.44
C ASP A 63 16.12 -17.74 -1.71
N LEU A 64 15.53 -16.56 -1.89
CA LEU A 64 14.86 -16.21 -3.14
C LEU A 64 15.85 -16.28 -4.31
N ALA A 65 17.04 -15.71 -4.18
CA ALA A 65 18.05 -15.67 -5.22
C ALA A 65 18.38 -17.08 -5.74
N LYS A 66 18.49 -18.07 -4.85
CA LYS A 66 18.74 -19.49 -5.19
C LYS A 66 17.63 -20.11 -6.06
N THR A 67 16.40 -19.61 -5.95
CA THR A 67 15.25 -20.12 -6.71
C THR A 67 15.07 -19.47 -8.10
N ILE A 68 15.75 -18.35 -8.37
CA ILE A 68 15.53 -17.57 -9.59
C ILE A 68 16.08 -18.29 -10.82
N ARG A 69 15.18 -18.59 -11.76
CA ARG A 69 15.54 -19.14 -13.08
C ARG A 69 15.80 -18.02 -14.08
N ILE A 70 17.07 -17.61 -14.22
CA ILE A 70 17.50 -16.49 -15.11
C ILE A 70 16.99 -16.65 -16.55
N ARG A 71 16.94 -17.88 -17.08
CA ARG A 71 16.41 -18.15 -18.44
C ARG A 71 14.95 -17.74 -18.60
N GLN A 72 14.12 -17.93 -17.57
CA GLN A 72 12.71 -17.52 -17.57
C GLN A 72 12.61 -16.01 -17.42
N PHE A 73 13.41 -15.41 -16.54
CA PHE A 73 13.44 -13.96 -16.35
C PHE A 73 13.74 -13.19 -17.65
N LYS A 74 14.68 -13.68 -18.48
CA LYS A 74 15.02 -13.04 -19.76
C LYS A 74 13.88 -13.01 -20.78
N LYS A 75 12.88 -13.89 -20.66
CA LYS A 75 11.71 -13.97 -21.56
C LYS A 75 10.61 -12.97 -21.22
N ILE A 76 10.67 -12.34 -20.04
CA ILE A 76 9.65 -11.40 -19.58
C ILE A 76 9.80 -10.08 -20.36
N HIS A 77 8.69 -9.56 -20.88
CA HIS A 77 8.64 -8.21 -21.45
C HIS A 77 8.76 -7.16 -20.35
N ARG A 78 9.75 -6.27 -20.46
CA ARG A 78 10.16 -5.37 -19.37
C ARG A 78 10.11 -3.91 -19.78
N LYS A 79 9.65 -3.06 -18.88
CA LYS A 79 9.67 -1.59 -18.98
C LYS A 79 10.58 -1.01 -17.90
N GLN A 80 11.21 0.12 -18.20
CA GLN A 80 12.02 0.84 -17.23
C GLN A 80 11.11 1.65 -16.30
N LYS A 81 11.30 1.48 -14.99
CA LYS A 81 10.62 2.27 -13.97
C LYS A 81 11.61 2.69 -12.89
N THR A 82 11.58 3.97 -12.55
CA THR A 82 12.42 4.54 -11.50
C THR A 82 11.63 4.64 -10.20
N PHE A 83 12.20 4.07 -9.14
CA PHE A 83 11.64 4.09 -7.79
C PHE A 83 12.57 4.82 -6.82
N VAL A 84 12.00 5.30 -5.72
CA VAL A 84 12.74 5.82 -4.57
C VAL A 84 12.83 4.71 -3.53
N LEU A 85 14.03 4.45 -3.04
CA LEU A 85 14.37 3.33 -2.14
C LEU A 85 15.25 3.84 -0.99
N SER A 86 15.39 3.06 0.09
CA SER A 86 16.49 3.30 1.02
C SER A 86 17.83 2.86 0.44
N ARG A 87 18.92 3.47 0.90
CA ARG A 87 20.28 3.02 0.56
C ARG A 87 20.52 1.58 1.02
N LYS A 88 20.05 1.23 2.22
CA LYS A 88 20.09 -0.15 2.76
C LYS A 88 19.52 -1.17 1.76
N THR A 89 18.35 -0.90 1.18
CA THR A 89 17.71 -1.77 0.19
C THR A 89 18.53 -1.93 -1.08
N ILE A 90 19.16 -0.85 -1.57
CA ILE A 90 20.03 -0.93 -2.75
C ILE A 90 21.30 -1.71 -2.47
N ASP A 91 21.89 -1.53 -1.29
CA ASP A 91 23.11 -2.23 -0.89
C ASP A 91 22.83 -3.72 -0.72
N ALA A 92 21.68 -4.08 -0.11
CA ALA A 92 21.19 -5.46 0.00
C ALA A 92 21.04 -6.12 -1.38
N LEU A 93 20.31 -5.47 -2.31
CA LEU A 93 20.14 -5.96 -3.67
C LEU A 93 21.48 -6.12 -4.40
N SER A 94 22.40 -5.16 -4.22
CA SER A 94 23.70 -5.18 -4.89
C SER A 94 24.61 -6.28 -4.33
N THR A 95 24.55 -6.53 -3.03
CA THR A 95 25.27 -7.63 -2.36
C THR A 95 24.83 -8.98 -2.90
N ILE A 96 23.52 -9.28 -2.86
CA ILE A 96 23.00 -10.56 -3.36
C ILE A 96 23.20 -10.71 -4.88
N SER A 97 23.04 -9.62 -5.63
CA SER A 97 23.31 -9.59 -7.07
C SER A 97 24.74 -9.99 -7.41
N ALA A 98 25.73 -9.49 -6.64
CA ALA A 98 27.13 -9.84 -6.79
C ALA A 98 27.41 -11.29 -6.38
N THR A 99 26.87 -11.74 -5.24
CA THR A 99 27.05 -13.10 -4.73
C THR A 99 26.58 -14.17 -5.72
N TYR A 100 25.43 -13.97 -6.36
CA TYR A 100 24.83 -14.96 -7.26
C TYR A 100 24.95 -14.65 -8.75
N GLY A 101 25.67 -13.58 -9.12
CA GLY A 101 25.89 -13.18 -10.52
C GLY A 101 24.59 -12.91 -11.29
N MET A 102 23.58 -12.32 -10.64
CA MET A 102 22.25 -12.12 -11.22
C MET A 102 21.84 -10.65 -11.24
N PRO A 103 20.96 -10.22 -12.17
CA PRO A 103 20.53 -8.82 -12.21
C PRO A 103 19.64 -8.47 -11.02
N ARG A 104 19.85 -7.29 -10.42
CA ARG A 104 18.98 -6.72 -9.38
C ARG A 104 17.50 -6.66 -9.79
N ASP A 105 17.25 -6.43 -11.09
CA ASP A 105 15.91 -6.46 -11.67
C ASP A 105 15.19 -7.80 -11.39
N ALA A 106 15.90 -8.93 -11.46
CA ALA A 106 15.31 -10.24 -11.22
C ALA A 106 14.97 -10.45 -9.74
N LEU A 107 15.82 -9.98 -8.84
CA LEU A 107 15.55 -10.00 -7.40
C LEU A 107 14.25 -9.23 -7.12
N VAL A 108 14.13 -8.01 -7.64
CA VAL A 108 12.92 -7.20 -7.46
C VAL A 108 11.68 -7.87 -8.07
N GLU A 109 11.76 -8.34 -9.32
CA GLU A 109 10.64 -8.99 -10.01
C GLU A 109 10.10 -10.20 -9.23
N TYR A 110 10.98 -11.06 -8.72
CA TYR A 110 10.58 -12.25 -7.99
C TYR A 110 10.21 -11.96 -6.52
N SER A 111 10.77 -10.91 -5.92
CA SER A 111 10.32 -10.43 -4.61
C SER A 111 8.89 -9.91 -4.66
N VAL A 112 8.50 -9.24 -5.75
CA VAL A 112 7.12 -8.81 -5.97
C VAL A 112 6.18 -9.99 -6.20
N LYS A 113 6.63 -11.09 -6.81
CA LYS A 113 5.80 -12.30 -6.92
C LYS A 113 5.41 -12.89 -5.57
N LYS A 114 6.24 -12.73 -4.52
CA LYS A 114 5.84 -13.12 -3.16
C LYS A 114 4.66 -12.30 -2.62
N LEU A 115 4.43 -11.09 -3.16
CA LEU A 115 3.25 -10.29 -2.84
C LEU A 115 1.98 -10.77 -3.54
N GLU A 116 2.06 -11.68 -4.52
CA GLU A 116 0.87 -12.17 -5.22
C GLU A 116 -0.14 -12.79 -4.25
N SER A 117 0.30 -13.54 -3.24
CA SER A 117 -0.59 -14.10 -2.21
C SER A 117 -1.26 -13.01 -1.37
N VAL A 118 -0.55 -11.93 -1.06
CA VAL A 118 -1.08 -10.76 -0.34
C VAL A 118 -2.11 -10.03 -1.20
N ILE A 119 -1.83 -9.86 -2.51
CA ILE A 119 -2.75 -9.23 -3.47
C ILE A 119 -4.02 -10.06 -3.62
N MET A 120 -3.91 -11.38 -3.71
CA MET A 120 -5.07 -12.28 -3.79
C MET A 120 -5.95 -12.20 -2.54
N ALA A 121 -5.34 -12.19 -1.35
CA ALA A 121 -6.07 -12.01 -0.10
C ALA A 121 -6.77 -10.63 -0.04
N GLU A 122 -6.10 -9.60 -0.56
CA GLU A 122 -6.65 -8.25 -0.61
C GLU A 122 -7.78 -8.11 -1.64
N LYS A 123 -7.72 -8.83 -2.76
CA LYS A 123 -8.82 -8.92 -3.75
C LYS A 123 -10.10 -9.46 -3.11
N LEU A 124 -9.98 -10.53 -2.32
CA LEU A 124 -11.12 -11.08 -1.57
C LEU A 124 -11.70 -10.05 -0.60
N ARG A 125 -10.84 -9.38 0.18
CA ARG A 125 -11.27 -8.31 1.09
C ARG A 125 -11.92 -7.14 0.36
N HIS A 126 -11.46 -6.80 -0.84
CA HIS A 126 -12.04 -5.73 -1.64
C HIS A 126 -13.47 -6.06 -2.09
N GLU A 127 -13.76 -7.31 -2.44
CA GLU A 127 -15.14 -7.75 -2.70
C GLU A 127 -16.04 -7.59 -1.47
N GLU A 128 -15.56 -8.03 -0.30
CA GLU A 128 -16.30 -7.86 0.97
C GLU A 128 -16.56 -6.37 1.26
N ARG A 129 -15.57 -5.49 1.05
CA ARG A 129 -15.75 -4.05 1.21
C ARG A 129 -16.77 -3.47 0.25
N LYS A 130 -16.86 -3.95 -0.99
CA LYS A 130 -17.89 -3.53 -1.94
C LYS A 130 -19.29 -3.90 -1.45
N GLN A 131 -19.45 -5.09 -0.88
CA GLN A 131 -20.72 -5.51 -0.29
C GLN A 131 -21.10 -4.63 0.91
N LEU A 132 -20.15 -4.39 1.83
CA LEU A 132 -20.37 -3.50 2.98
C LEU A 132 -20.67 -2.06 2.57
N ASN A 133 -20.01 -1.54 1.52
CA ASN A 133 -20.27 -0.19 1.02
C ASN A 133 -21.71 -0.05 0.48
N LYS A 134 -22.22 -1.06 -0.24
CA LYS A 134 -23.62 -1.08 -0.67
C LYS A 134 -24.58 -1.05 0.52
N GLN A 135 -24.30 -1.83 1.57
CA GLN A 135 -25.11 -1.83 2.79
C GLN A 135 -25.06 -0.47 3.51
N MET A 136 -23.88 0.15 3.60
CA MET A 136 -23.70 1.47 4.19
C MET A 136 -24.48 2.55 3.44
N ILE A 137 -24.39 2.57 2.10
CA ILE A 137 -25.15 3.51 1.26
C ILE A 137 -26.65 3.36 1.50
N ALA A 138 -27.16 2.14 1.46
CA ALA A 138 -28.58 1.87 1.73
C ALA A 138 -29.00 2.33 3.14
N HIS A 139 -28.14 2.14 4.15
CA HIS A 139 -28.41 2.63 5.50
C HIS A 139 -28.47 4.17 5.57
N PHE A 140 -27.56 4.86 4.89
CA PHE A 140 -27.56 6.32 4.84
C PHE A 140 -28.77 6.88 4.07
N GLU A 141 -29.23 6.20 3.03
CA GLU A 141 -30.46 6.57 2.31
C GLU A 141 -31.71 6.52 3.21
N ILE A 142 -31.79 5.55 4.13
CA ILE A 142 -32.84 5.50 5.16
C ILE A 142 -32.75 6.74 6.06
N GLY A 143 -31.55 7.13 6.46
CA GLY A 143 -31.31 8.36 7.22
C GLY A 143 -31.75 9.62 6.47
N GLU A 144 -31.47 9.70 5.16
CA GLU A 144 -31.93 10.82 4.33
C GLU A 144 -33.45 10.89 4.23
N ALA A 145 -34.13 9.74 4.10
CA ALA A 145 -35.58 9.67 4.09
C ALA A 145 -36.19 10.10 5.43
N PHE A 146 -35.59 9.67 6.55
CA PHE A 146 -35.96 10.10 7.89
C PHE A 146 -35.82 11.62 8.05
N TYR A 147 -34.70 12.19 7.59
CA TYR A 147 -34.47 13.64 7.65
C TYR A 147 -35.51 14.43 6.86
N LYS A 148 -35.87 13.97 5.66
CA LYS A 148 -36.95 14.59 4.86
C LYS A 148 -38.28 14.61 5.62
N ASN A 149 -38.66 13.49 6.21
CA ASN A 149 -39.87 13.39 7.02
C ASN A 149 -39.82 14.33 8.24
N ALA A 150 -38.69 14.39 8.95
CA ALA A 150 -38.52 15.31 10.08
C ALA A 150 -38.68 16.78 9.66
N MET A 151 -38.15 17.17 8.49
CA MET A 151 -38.34 18.51 7.95
C MET A 151 -39.80 18.79 7.60
N ASP A 152 -40.53 17.83 7.06
CA ASP A 152 -41.95 17.98 6.71
C ASP A 152 -42.82 18.19 7.97
N ILE A 153 -42.46 17.55 9.09
CA ILE A 153 -43.20 17.64 10.36
C ILE A 153 -42.84 18.89 11.18
N LEU A 154 -41.53 19.18 11.34
CA LEU A 154 -41.03 20.18 12.29
C LEU A 154 -40.55 21.46 11.61
N GLY A 155 -40.33 21.43 10.29
CA GLY A 155 -39.70 22.51 9.53
C GLY A 155 -38.17 22.46 9.56
N GLN A 156 -37.55 23.06 8.54
CA GLN A 156 -36.10 23.06 8.35
C GLN A 156 -35.34 23.79 9.46
N GLU A 157 -35.93 24.85 10.02
CA GLU A 157 -35.29 25.70 11.02
C GLU A 157 -35.28 25.10 12.44
N ASP A 158 -35.99 23.97 12.64
CA ASP A 158 -36.06 23.31 13.94
C ASP A 158 -34.67 22.81 14.40
N PRO A 159 -34.29 23.01 15.68
CA PRO A 159 -33.01 22.54 16.20
C PRO A 159 -32.77 21.03 16.02
N PHE A 160 -33.82 20.20 16.05
CA PHE A 160 -33.75 18.77 15.75
C PHE A 160 -33.34 18.54 14.29
N CYS A 161 -34.04 19.16 13.35
CA CYS A 161 -33.74 19.05 11.91
C CYS A 161 -32.31 19.48 11.60
N ARG A 162 -31.85 20.62 12.13
CA ARG A 162 -30.46 21.09 11.96
C ARG A 162 -29.40 20.13 12.51
N ARG A 163 -29.72 19.36 13.56
CA ARG A 163 -28.80 18.35 14.10
C ARG A 163 -28.75 17.10 13.23
N VAL A 164 -29.90 16.66 12.73
CA VAL A 164 -29.99 15.52 11.80
C VAL A 164 -29.32 15.86 10.47
N GLU A 165 -29.51 17.07 9.94
CA GLU A 165 -28.87 17.56 8.72
C GLU A 165 -27.34 17.39 8.77
N LYS A 166 -26.72 17.80 9.88
CA LYS A 166 -25.26 17.63 10.08
C LYS A 166 -24.83 16.16 10.03
N ALA A 167 -25.63 15.26 10.59
CA ALA A 167 -25.33 13.83 10.53
C ALA A 167 -25.44 13.29 9.08
N ILE A 168 -26.45 13.73 8.33
CA ILE A 168 -26.62 13.39 6.91
C ILE A 168 -25.47 13.92 6.05
N ASP A 169 -25.04 15.16 6.26
CA ASP A 169 -23.92 15.73 5.52
C ASP A 169 -22.61 14.98 5.78
N MET A 170 -22.38 14.57 7.04
CA MET A 170 -21.24 13.71 7.38
C MET A 170 -21.34 12.32 6.74
N ALA A 171 -22.54 11.74 6.68
CA ALA A 171 -22.79 10.48 5.98
C ALA A 171 -22.48 10.60 4.48
N ARG A 172 -22.97 11.65 3.81
CA ARG A 172 -22.67 11.95 2.39
C ARG A 172 -21.18 12.12 2.12
N ARG A 173 -20.47 12.80 3.03
CA ARG A 173 -19.02 12.96 2.93
C ARG A 173 -18.32 11.61 3.07
N THR A 174 -18.70 10.82 4.07
CA THR A 174 -18.17 9.47 4.29
C THR A 174 -18.35 8.59 3.06
N THR A 175 -19.54 8.58 2.45
CA THR A 175 -19.81 7.83 1.22
C THR A 175 -18.88 8.22 0.08
N ARG A 176 -18.62 9.53 -0.11
CA ARG A 176 -17.68 10.00 -1.14
C ARG A 176 -16.26 9.51 -0.86
N GLU A 177 -15.77 9.68 0.36
CA GLU A 177 -14.41 9.28 0.75
C GLU A 177 -14.21 7.75 0.61
N VAL A 178 -15.19 6.95 1.02
CA VAL A 178 -15.15 5.49 0.85
C VAL A 178 -15.21 5.09 -0.63
N ASN A 179 -16.06 5.71 -1.43
CA ASN A 179 -16.13 5.44 -2.86
C ASN A 179 -14.81 5.79 -3.58
N GLU A 180 -14.19 6.93 -3.27
CA GLU A 180 -12.88 7.29 -3.83
C GLU A 180 -11.80 6.27 -3.48
N PHE A 181 -11.81 5.73 -2.26
CA PHE A 181 -10.91 4.66 -1.86
C PHE A 181 -11.16 3.36 -2.65
N LEU A 182 -12.42 2.98 -2.83
CA LEU A 182 -12.79 1.77 -3.60
C LEU A 182 -12.46 1.92 -5.08
N GLU A 183 -12.67 3.10 -5.69
CA GLU A 183 -12.29 3.38 -7.08
C GLU A 183 -10.78 3.24 -7.30
N LYS A 184 -9.95 3.78 -6.40
CA LYS A 184 -8.49 3.59 -6.45
C LYS A 184 -8.08 2.12 -6.33
N SER A 185 -8.92 1.31 -5.69
CA SER A 185 -8.70 -0.12 -5.47
C SER A 185 -9.19 -1.01 -6.63
N LYS A 186 -9.93 -0.47 -7.62
CA LYS A 186 -10.44 -1.25 -8.76
C LYS A 186 -9.36 -1.91 -9.60
N VAL A 187 -8.13 -1.39 -9.56
CA VAL A 187 -6.97 -2.01 -10.20
C VAL A 187 -6.73 -3.46 -9.69
N LEU A 188 -7.27 -3.85 -8.52
CA LEU A 188 -7.30 -5.24 -8.04
C LEU A 188 -8.16 -6.18 -8.87
N GLU A 189 -9.23 -5.68 -9.51
CA GLU A 189 -10.19 -6.52 -10.22
C GLU A 189 -9.55 -7.15 -11.46
N ASP A 190 -8.74 -6.37 -12.17
CA ASP A 190 -8.01 -6.75 -13.39
C ASP A 190 -6.67 -7.46 -13.11
N PHE A 191 -6.31 -7.67 -11.84
CA PHE A 191 -5.08 -8.33 -11.42
C PHE A 191 -5.17 -9.87 -11.44
#